data_AF-A0A396SA54-F1
#
_entry.id   AF-A0A396SA54-F1
#
_cell.length_a   1.000
_cell.length_b   1.000
_cell.length_c   1.000
_cell.angle_alpha   90.00
_cell.angle_beta   90.00
_cell.angle_gamma   90.00
#
_symmetry.space_group_name_H-M   'P 1'
#
loop_
_entity.id
_entity.type
_entity.pdbx_description
1 polymer ?
#
loop_
_entity_poly.entity_id
_entity_poly.type
_entity_poly.pdbx_seq_one_letter_code
_entity_poly.pdbx_strand_id
1 'polypeptide(L)' 'MKYNKTVMTKLINEHRELHDELKRIKAEMGLEKNLAIKALYHSAVADNGRYMQDYQDLERRQ' A
#
# COMPACT_ATOMS: atom_id res chain seq x y z
N MET A 1 -5.00 9.32 7.85
CA MET A 1 -4.68 9.57 6.43
C MET A 1 -5.79 9.00 5.56
N LYS A 2 -5.99 9.53 4.35
CA LYS A 2 -7.01 9.00 3.42
C LYS A 2 -6.34 8.04 2.44
N TYR A 3 -7.08 7.02 2.00
CA TYR A 3 -6.59 6.14 0.96
C TYR A 3 -6.53 6.89 -0.38
N ASN A 4 -5.33 7.00 -0.93
CA ASN A 4 -5.03 7.44 -2.28
C ASN A 4 -4.33 6.31 -3.06
N LYS A 5 -4.99 5.85 -4.12
CA LYS A 5 -4.50 4.76 -4.97
C LYS A 5 -3.18 5.09 -5.67
N THR A 6 -3.02 6.32 -6.14
CA THR A 6 -1.81 6.77 -6.86
C THR A 6 -0.62 6.80 -5.92
N VAL A 7 -0.80 7.37 -4.71
CA VAL A 7 0.23 7.34 -3.64
C VAL A 7 0.60 5.90 -3.31
N MET A 8 -0.39 5.04 -3.04
CA MET A 8 -0.14 3.66 -2.64
C MET A 8 0.59 2.87 -3.74
N THR A 9 0.22 3.08 -5.00
CA THR A 9 0.88 2.40 -6.12
C THR A 9 2.34 2.85 -6.27
N LYS A 10 2.64 4.15 -6.05
CA LYS A 10 4.02 4.65 -6.03
C LYS A 10 4.81 4.03 -4.89
N LEU A 11 4.26 4.01 -3.67
CA LEU A 11 4.88 3.41 -2.50
C LEU A 11 5.21 1.93 -2.72
N ILE A 12 4.28 1.17 -3.31
CA ILE A 12 4.50 -0.25 -3.66
C ILE A 12 5.64 -0.42 -4.66
N ASN A 13 5.81 0.51 -5.60
CA ASN A 13 6.90 0.46 -6.58
C ASN A 13 8.24 0.86 -5.97
N GLU A 14 8.27 1.71 -4.95
CA GLU A 14 9.50 2.11 -4.25
C GLU A 14 10.00 1.05 -3.26
N HIS A 15 9.09 0.27 -2.68
CA HIS A 15 9.43 -0.79 -1.71
C HIS A 15 9.09 -2.17 -2.23
N ARG A 16 10.12 -2.95 -2.59
CA ARG A 16 9.97 -4.34 -3.06
C ARG A 16 9.18 -5.22 -2.07
N GLU A 17 9.36 -5.01 -0.77
CA GLU A 17 8.62 -5.72 0.28
C GLU A 17 7.10 -5.54 0.14
N LEU A 18 6.63 -4.32 -0.13
CA LEU A 18 5.21 -4.04 -0.34
C LEU A 18 4.68 -4.68 -1.63
N HIS A 19 5.53 -4.78 -2.65
CA HIS A 19 5.16 -5.45 -3.90
C HIS A 19 5.00 -6.97 -3.71
N ASP A 20 5.88 -7.60 -2.93
CA ASP A 20 5.78 -9.01 -2.60
C ASP A 20 4.59 -9.28 -1.66
N GLU A 21 4.34 -8.40 -0.69
CA GLU A 21 3.16 -8.46 0.18
C GLU A 21 1.85 -8.30 -0.62
N LEU A 22 1.82 -7.40 -1.61
CA LEU A 22 0.67 -7.25 -2.50
C LEU A 22 0.38 -8.55 -3.26
N LYS A 23 1.42 -9.20 -3.80
CA LYS A 23 1.27 -10.48 -4.51
C LYS A 23 0.74 -11.55 -3.58
N ARG A 24 1.24 -11.59 -2.34
CA ARG A 24 0.81 -12.52 -1.31
C ARG A 24 -0.66 -12.33 -0.97
N ILE A 25 -1.09 -11.11 -0.66
CA ILE A 25 -2.50 -10.77 -0.36
C ILE A 25 -3.42 -11.16 -1.53
N LYS A 26 -3.00 -10.90 -2.77
CA LYS A 26 -3.77 -11.31 -3.96
C LYS A 26 -3.90 -12.82 -4.09
N ALA A 27 -2.84 -13.57 -3.81
CA ALA A 27 -2.84 -15.03 -3.92
C ALA A 27 -3.61 -15.69 -2.77
N GLU A 28 -3.41 -15.24 -1.53
CA GLU A 28 -4.05 -15.80 -0.34
C GLU A 28 -5.55 -15.50 -0.29
N MET A 29 -5.96 -14.29 -0.66
CA MET A 29 -7.36 -13.85 -0.55
C MET A 29 -8.13 -13.87 -1.88
N GLY A 30 -7.47 -14.22 -2.99
CA GLY A 30 -8.08 -14.17 -4.32
C GLY A 30 -8.55 -12.77 -4.74
N LEU A 31 -7.97 -11.72 -4.15
CA LEU A 31 -8.48 -10.36 -4.31
C LEU A 31 -8.09 -9.74 -5.65
N GLU A 32 -9.04 -9.00 -6.21
CA GLU A 32 -8.80 -8.08 -7.31
C GLU A 32 -7.73 -7.03 -6.94
N LYS A 33 -6.95 -6.59 -7.94
CA LYS A 33 -5.79 -5.69 -7.73
C LYS A 33 -6.13 -4.46 -6.88
N ASN A 34 -7.27 -3.82 -7.13
CA ASN A 34 -7.66 -2.60 -6.40
C ASN A 34 -8.01 -2.88 -4.93
N LEU A 35 -8.66 -4.01 -4.65
CA LEU A 35 -9.02 -4.42 -3.29
C LEU A 35 -7.76 -4.83 -2.51
N ALA A 36 -6.84 -5.55 -3.16
CA ALA A 36 -5.57 -5.93 -2.55
C ALA A 36 -4.69 -4.72 -2.20
N ILE A 37 -4.63 -3.69 -3.05
CA ILE A 37 -3.90 -2.44 -2.75
C ILE A 37 -4.53 -1.73 -1.54
N LYS A 38 -5.86 -1.74 -1.44
CA LYS A 38 -6.56 -1.15 -0.29
C LYS A 38 -6.31 -1.95 1.00
N ALA A 39 -6.34 -3.28 0.92
CA ALA A 39 -6.01 -4.14 2.05
C ALA A 39 -4.56 -3.93 2.52
N LEU A 40 -3.62 -3.84 1.59
CA LEU A 40 -2.22 -3.55 1.88
C LEU A 40 -2.06 -2.17 2.54
N TYR A 41 -2.79 -1.15 2.10
CA TYR A 41 -2.79 0.15 2.77
C TYR A 41 -3.23 0.04 4.23
N HIS A 42 -4.31 -0.69 4.51
CA HIS A 42 -4.77 -0.88 5.88
C HIS A 42 -3.79 -1.68 6.75
N SER A 43 -3.04 -2.60 6.16
CA SER A 43 -2.04 -3.41 6.87
C SER A 43 -0.72 -2.65 7.13
N ALA A 44 -0.22 -1.94 6.12
CA ALA A 44 1.15 -1.43 6.09
C ALA A 44 1.28 0.08 6.36
N VAL A 45 0.18 0.83 6.25
CA VAL A 45 0.17 2.31 6.30
C VAL A 45 -0.84 2.84 7.31
N ALA A 46 -2.04 2.25 7.40
CA ALA A 46 -3.01 2.63 8.43
C ALA A 46 -2.56 2.19 9.83
N ASP A 47 -3.20 2.75 10.87
CA ASP A 47 -2.99 2.38 12.28
C ASP A 47 -1.52 2.31 12.73
N ASN A 48 -0.73 3.32 12.35
CA ASN A 48 0.70 3.43 12.68
C ASN A 48 1.56 2.35 11.99
N GLY A 49 1.17 1.94 10.79
CA GLY A 49 1.91 1.01 9.95
C GLY A 49 3.31 1.53 9.59
N ARG A 50 4.23 0.59 9.33
CA ARG A 50 5.65 0.86 9.08
C ARG A 50 5.90 1.89 7.98
N TYR A 51 5.04 1.94 6.96
CA TYR A 51 5.18 2.82 5.81
C TYR A 51 4.29 4.06 5.89
N MET A 52 3.73 4.37 7.07
CA MET A 52 2.89 5.55 7.28
C MET A 52 3.63 6.84 6.90
N GLN A 53 4.89 6.99 7.31
CA GLN A 53 5.70 8.18 7.02
C GLN A 53 6.02 8.30 5.53
N ASP A 54 6.52 7.23 4.89
CA ASP A 54 6.82 7.22 3.46
C ASP A 54 5.58 7.53 2.62
N TYR A 55 4.42 6.97 2.98
CA TYR A 55 3.16 7.28 2.34
C TYR A 55 2.80 8.76 2.48
N GLN A 56 2.98 9.33 3.68
CA GLN A 56 2.67 10.74 3.94
C GLN A 56 3.60 11.67 3.15
N ASP A 57 4.88 11.30 3.02
CA ASP A 57 5.84 12.03 2.19
C ASP A 57 5.48 11.99 0.71
N LEU A 58 5.07 10.81 0.20
CA LEU A 58 4.60 10.68 -1.18
C LEU A 58 3.28 11.43 -1.44
N GLU A 59 2.38 11.49 -0.45
CA GLU A 59 1.14 12.27 -0.54
C GLU A 59 1.45 13.77 -0.60
N ARG A 60 2.41 14.27 0.18
CA ARG A 60 2.85 15.67 0.17
C ARG A 60 3.56 16.09 -1.12
N ARG A 61 4.12 15.14 -1.87
CA ARG A 61 4.85 15.38 -3.14
C ARG A 61 3.95 15.28 -4.39
N GLN A 62 2.65 15.03 -4.23
CA GLN A 62 1.67 15.00 -5.33
C GLN A 62 0.91 16.31 -5.44
#